data_AF-A0A9D2MI46-F1
#
_entry.id   AF-A0A9D2MI46-F1
#
_cell.length_a   1.000
_cell.length_b   1.000
_cell.length_c   1.000
_cell.angle_alpha   90.00
_cell.angle_beta   90.00
_cell.angle_gamma   90.00
#
_symmetry.space_group_name_H-M   'P 1'
#
loop_
_entity.id
_entity.type
_entity.pdbx_description
1 polymer ?
#
loop_
_entity_poly.entity_id
_entity_poly.type
_entity_poly.pdbx_seq_one_letter_code
_entity_poly.pdbx_strand_id
1 'polypeptide(L)' 'MRMEQQLHHAARIAEIMEFAVDPACRSRGIGKEMFARACADARAAGCVQIELATNQRRTGAHHFYAR' A
#
# COMPACT_ATOMS: atom_id res chain seq x y z
N MET A 1 7.43 1.45 -3.76
CA MET A 1 6.78 0.13 -3.81
C MET A 1 7.75 -0.85 -4.45
N ARG A 2 7.85 -2.07 -3.92
CA ARG A 2 8.67 -3.14 -4.48
C ARG A 2 7.75 -4.21 -5.08
N MET A 3 8.12 -4.82 -6.21
CA MET A 3 7.29 -5.82 -6.90
C MET A 3 8.13 -7.01 -7.34
N GLU A 4 8.10 -8.09 -6.57
CA GLU A 4 9.03 -9.21 -6.76
C GLU A 4 8.38 -10.58 -6.46
N GLN A 5 9.05 -11.65 -6.88
CA GLN A 5 8.70 -13.01 -6.47
C GLN A 5 9.32 -13.25 -5.10
N GLN A 6 8.52 -13.09 -4.04
CA GLN A 6 9.00 -13.30 -2.68
C GLN A 6 9.00 -14.80 -2.36
N LEU A 7 10.02 -15.28 -1.65
CA LEU A 7 10.21 -16.71 -1.36
C LEU A 7 9.08 -17.35 -0.53
N HIS A 8 8.33 -16.54 0.21
CA HIS A 8 7.21 -16.99 1.05
C HIS A 8 5.86 -16.92 0.36
N HIS A 9 5.83 -16.49 -0.91
CA HIS A 9 4.62 -16.43 -1.75
C HIS A 9 4.83 -17.20 -3.05
N ALA A 10 3.76 -17.77 -3.60
CA ALA A 10 3.82 -18.50 -4.87
C ALA A 10 3.57 -17.60 -6.09
N ALA A 11 3.62 -16.28 -5.92
CA ALA A 11 3.28 -15.31 -6.94
C ALA A 11 4.08 -14.01 -6.77
N ARG A 12 4.00 -13.13 -7.78
CA ARG A 12 4.57 -11.79 -7.69
C ARG A 12 3.73 -10.93 -6.75
N ILE A 13 4.35 -10.35 -5.73
CA ILE A 13 3.68 -9.53 -4.72
C ILE A 13 4.20 -8.10 -4.80
N ALA A 14 3.32 -7.13 -4.55
CA ALA A 14 3.68 -5.73 -4.41
C ALA A 14 3.75 -5.35 -2.92
N GLU A 15 4.90 -4.88 -2.45
CA GLU A 15 5.09 -4.45 -1.07
C GLU A 15 5.23 -2.93 -0.98
N ILE A 16 4.42 -2.32 -0.12
CA ILE A 16 4.51 -0.90 0.20
C ILE A 16 5.56 -0.71 1.31
N MET A 17 6.77 -0.35 0.90
CA MET A 17 7.87 -0.05 1.84
C MET A 17 7.58 1.21 2.67
N GLU A 18 7.07 2.25 2.02
CA GLU A 18 6.77 3.54 2.65
C GLU A 18 5.51 4.14 2.02
N PHE A 19 4.67 4.73 2.87
CA PHE A 19 3.46 5.42 2.45
C PHE A 19 3.16 6.54 3.43
N ALA A 20 3.24 7.77 2.96
CA ALA A 20 3.05 8.96 3.78
C ALA A 20 2.29 10.03 3.02
N VAL A 21 1.45 10.75 3.75
CA VAL A 21 0.85 12.00 3.30
C VAL A 21 1.21 13.04 4.35
N ASP A 22 1.70 14.19 3.87
CA ASP A 22 2.01 15.35 4.70
C ASP A 22 0.81 15.65 5.63
N PRO A 23 1.02 15.88 6.95
CA PRO A 23 -0.06 16.20 7.87
C PRO A 23 -1.01 17.31 7.40
N ALA A 24 -0.49 18.38 6.78
CA ALA A 24 -1.27 19.50 6.26
C ALA A 24 -2.13 19.13 5.03
N CYS A 25 -1.87 17.97 4.43
CA CYS A 25 -2.54 17.47 3.23
C CYS A 25 -3.44 16.26 3.49
N ARG A 26 -3.54 15.78 4.73
CA ARG A 26 -4.39 14.63 5.10
C ARG A 26 -5.89 14.96 4.97
N SER A 27 -6.71 13.91 4.86
CA SER A 27 -8.18 14.01 4.76
C SER A 27 -8.70 14.76 3.52
N ARG A 28 -7.85 14.99 2.51
CA ARG A 28 -8.20 15.62 1.23
C ARG A 28 -8.32 14.63 0.07
N GLY A 29 -8.37 13.33 0.35
CA GLY A 29 -8.45 12.27 -0.68
C GLY A 29 -7.10 11.82 -1.27
N ILE A 30 -6.02 12.59 -1.07
CA ILE A 30 -4.68 12.32 -1.64
C ILE A 30 -4.19 10.90 -1.35
N GLY A 31 -4.26 10.46 -0.09
CA GLY A 31 -3.86 9.10 0.28
C GLY A 31 -4.68 8.03 -0.43
N LYS A 32 -6.00 8.23 -0.56
CA LYS A 32 -6.89 7.29 -1.25
C LYS A 32 -6.52 7.18 -2.73
N GLU A 33 -6.30 8.31 -3.39
CA GLU A 33 -5.93 8.36 -4.80
C GLU A 33 -4.56 7.73 -5.05
N MET A 34 -3.57 8.07 -4.21
CA MET A 34 -2.22 7.49 -4.29
C MET A 34 -2.24 5.98 -4.08
N PHE A 35 -3.00 5.49 -3.10
CA PHE A 35 -3.16 4.05 -2.86
C PHE A 35 -3.88 3.36 -4.02
N ALA A 36 -4.96 3.95 -4.54
CA ALA A 36 -5.67 3.40 -5.70
C ALA A 36 -4.77 3.30 -6.93
N ARG A 37 -3.91 4.30 -7.15
CA ARG A 37 -2.90 4.26 -8.22
C ARG A 37 -1.87 3.17 -8.00
N ALA A 38 -1.32 3.04 -6.79
CA ALA A 38 -0.40 1.96 -6.45
C ALA A 38 -1.04 0.58 -6.70
N CYS A 39 -2.33 0.42 -6.39
CA CYS A 39 -3.08 -0.79 -6.68
C CYS A 39 -3.24 -1.07 -8.18
N ALA A 40 -3.49 -0.03 -8.98
CA ALA A 40 -3.56 -0.15 -10.43
C ALA A 40 -2.20 -0.56 -11.02
N ASP A 41 -1.12 0.08 -10.57
CA ASP A 41 0.24 -0.21 -11.03
C ASP A 41 0.66 -1.65 -10.65
N ALA A 42 0.34 -2.11 -9.44
CA ALA A 42 0.61 -3.49 -9.01
C ALA A 42 -0.15 -4.51 -9.88
N ARG A 43 -1.44 -4.27 -10.15
CA ARG A 43 -2.24 -5.13 -11.05
C ARG A 43 -1.65 -5.16 -12.47
N ALA A 44 -1.26 -4.01 -13.00
CA ALA A 44 -0.64 -3.91 -14.33
C ALA A 44 0.70 -4.65 -14.40
N ALA A 45 1.44 -4.74 -13.29
CA ALA A 45 2.68 -5.50 -13.18
C ALA A 45 2.47 -7.02 -12.96
N GLY A 46 1.22 -7.49 -12.94
CA GLY A 46 0.85 -8.89 -12.71
C GLY A 46 0.95 -9.32 -11.25
N CYS A 47 0.99 -8.38 -10.30
CA CYS A 47 0.95 -8.71 -8.88
C CYS A 47 -0.46 -9.15 -8.47
N VAL A 48 -0.54 -10.21 -7.66
CA VAL A 48 -1.81 -10.77 -7.20
C VAL A 48 -2.24 -10.24 -5.83
N GLN A 49 -1.28 -9.67 -5.08
CA GLN A 49 -1.50 -9.16 -3.73
C GLN A 49 -0.64 -7.92 -3.48
N ILE A 50 -1.13 -7.07 -2.57
CA ILE A 50 -0.39 -5.92 -2.04
C ILE A 50 -0.27 -6.09 -0.54
N GLU A 51 0.93 -5.92 -0.03
CA GLU A 51 1.24 -6.09 1.39
C GLU A 51 1.97 -4.87 1.94
N LEU A 52 1.85 -4.68 3.26
CA LEU A 52 2.57 -3.68 4.00
C LEU A 52 2.64 -4.08 5.48
N ALA A 53 3.70 -3.65 6.15
CA ALA A 53 3.77 -3.70 7.61
C ALA A 53 3.43 -2.33 8.20
N THR A 54 2.62 -2.32 9.25
CA THR A 54 2.26 -1.11 9.98
C THR A 54 2.39 -1.37 11.48
N ASN A 55 3.05 -0.45 12.17
CA ASN A 55 3.21 -0.56 13.62
C ASN A 55 1.83 -0.51 14.30
N GLN A 56 1.62 -1.39 15.28
CA GLN A 56 0.35 -1.53 16.00
C GLN A 56 -0.21 -0.21 16.57
N ARG A 57 0.67 0.74 16.93
CA ARG A 57 0.30 2.06 17.45
C ARG A 57 -0.28 3.02 16.41
N ARG A 58 -0.14 2.73 15.10
CA ARG A 58 -0.61 3.59 14.01
C ARG A 58 -2.07 3.31 13.65
N THR A 59 -2.97 3.44 14.63
CA THR A 59 -4.41 3.17 14.45
C THR A 59 -5.02 3.95 13.28
N GLY A 60 -4.61 5.21 13.06
CA GLY A 60 -5.04 6.00 11.90
C GLY A 60 -4.64 5.39 10.54
N ALA A 61 -3.50 4.71 10.46
CA ALA A 61 -3.10 3.98 9.25
C ALA A 61 -3.94 2.71 9.07
N HIS A 62 -4.24 1.99 10.15
CA HIS A 62 -5.10 0.81 10.08
C HIS A 62 -6.50 1.19 9.60
N HIS A 63 -7.09 2.25 10.14
CA HIS A 63 -8.36 2.78 9.68
C HIS A 63 -8.32 3.27 8.24
N PHE A 64 -7.16 3.70 7.73
CA PHE A 64 -7.01 4.05 6.33
C PHE A 64 -7.05 2.80 5.42
N TYR A 65 -6.35 1.73 5.78
CA TYR A 65 -6.27 0.50 4.98
C TYR A 65 -7.49 -0.43 5.12
N ALA A 66 -8.27 -0.33 6.20
CA ALA A 66 -9.46 -1.15 6.43
C ALA A 66 -10.73 -0.65 5.71
N ARG A 67 -10.64 0.45 4.96
CA ARG A 67 -11.76 1.06 4.21
C ARG A 67 -11.75 0.59 2.76
#